data_AF-A0A836SWC7-F1
#
_entry.id   AF-A0A836SWC7-F1
#
_cell.length_a   1.000
_cell.length_b   1.000
_cell.length_c   1.000
_cell.angle_alpha   90.00
_cell.angle_beta   90.00
_cell.angle_gamma   90.00
#
_symmetry.space_group_name_H-M   'P 1'
#
loop_
_entity.id
_entity.type
_entity.pdbx_description
1 polymer ?
#
loop_
_entity_poly.entity_id
_entity_poly.type
_entity_poly.pdbx_seq_one_letter_code
_entity_poly.pdbx_strand_id
1 'polypeptide(L)'
;MSVPRFWLKQYRDELASLLAVAFSPRLSLSRLSLHPLLYSTCIGLAISTISVILLWIGFHPTVYELPVLSPKISLVPSPLPRRPPPRFPPGTHLPRIPETRASGPLDLPTFCPEYDLVRFDDPRVWWESDHDSSDNEDDHLMHRNLVPPLKRLIELVEKYGGHLEVQDAYRPSGVHSPRSLHKEGRAVDLTCRGLSLEDLARFAYAAGFDWVYYESGGRGGDHVHCSVRR
;
A
#
# COMPACT_ATOMS: atom_id res chain seq x y z
N MET A 1 -9.26 -25.79 -28.76
CA MET A 1 -9.06 -26.37 -30.10
C MET A 1 -7.56 -26.39 -30.36
N SER A 2 -6.98 -27.56 -30.65
CA SER A 2 -5.52 -27.75 -30.74
C SER A 2 -5.07 -27.56 -32.18
N VAL A 3 -4.19 -26.58 -32.45
CA VAL A 3 -3.65 -26.33 -33.79
C VAL A 3 -2.60 -27.42 -34.12
N PRO A 4 -2.62 -28.05 -35.31
CA PRO A 4 -1.68 -29.12 -35.66
C PRO A 4 -0.23 -28.63 -35.72
N ARG A 5 0.69 -29.37 -35.07
CA ARG A 5 2.14 -29.07 -34.96
C ARG A 5 2.86 -28.87 -36.30
N PHE A 6 2.28 -29.30 -37.42
CA PHE A 6 2.84 -29.12 -38.76
C PHE A 6 2.91 -27.64 -39.18
N TRP A 7 1.89 -26.85 -38.83
CA TRP A 7 1.80 -25.45 -39.21
C TRP A 7 2.80 -24.54 -38.46
N LEU A 8 3.09 -24.85 -37.19
CA LEU A 8 4.05 -24.09 -36.38
C LEU A 8 5.49 -24.19 -36.90
N LYS A 9 5.85 -25.26 -37.63
CA LYS A 9 7.21 -25.42 -38.17
C LYS A 9 7.42 -24.60 -39.44
N GLN A 10 6.44 -24.60 -40.34
CA GLN A 10 6.52 -23.85 -41.60
C GLN A 10 6.58 -22.33 -41.37
N TYR A 11 5.78 -21.80 -40.44
CA TYR A 11 5.82 -20.38 -40.08
C TYR A 11 7.14 -19.97 -39.39
N ARG A 12 7.77 -20.88 -38.64
CA ARG A 12 9.06 -20.60 -37.98
C ARG A 12 10.18 -20.46 -39.00
N ASP A 13 10.18 -21.29 -40.04
CA ASP A 13 11.23 -21.31 -41.05
C ASP A 13 11.10 -20.13 -42.04
N GLU A 14 9.86 -19.68 -42.33
CA GLU A 14 9.61 -18.45 -43.12
C GLU A 14 9.99 -17.16 -42.35
N LEU A 15 9.66 -17.07 -41.05
CA LEU A 15 10.08 -15.93 -40.22
C LEU A 15 11.59 -15.87 -40.02
N ALA A 16 12.26 -17.02 -39.87
CA ALA A 16 13.71 -17.08 -39.81
C ALA A 16 14.38 -16.61 -41.12
N SER A 17 13.77 -16.92 -42.27
CA SER A 17 14.26 -16.48 -43.59
C SER A 17 14.08 -14.98 -43.81
N LEU A 18 12.96 -14.41 -43.35
CA LEU A 18 12.71 -12.96 -43.41
C LEU A 18 13.64 -12.16 -42.48
N LEU A 19 13.90 -12.68 -41.27
CA LEU A 19 14.84 -12.06 -40.34
C LEU A 19 16.29 -12.19 -40.82
N ALA A 20 16.67 -13.27 -41.49
CA ALA A 20 18.00 -13.43 -42.07
C ALA A 20 18.28 -12.43 -43.22
N VAL A 21 17.25 -12.03 -43.98
CA VAL A 21 17.35 -10.98 -45.00
C VAL A 21 17.44 -9.58 -44.35
N ALA A 22 16.67 -9.34 -43.29
CA ALA A 22 16.66 -8.05 -42.58
C ALA A 22 17.96 -7.75 -41.80
N PHE A 23 18.69 -8.78 -41.35
CA PHE A 23 19.89 -8.65 -40.52
C PHE A 23 21.19 -9.16 -41.17
N SER A 24 21.21 -9.33 -42.50
CA SER A 24 22.42 -9.76 -43.21
C SER A 24 23.50 -8.66 -43.18
N PRO A 25 24.73 -8.93 -42.69
CA PRO A 25 25.75 -7.90 -42.42
C PRO A 25 26.46 -7.37 -43.67
N ARG A 26 25.91 -7.60 -44.87
CA ARG A 26 26.52 -7.22 -46.16
C ARG A 26 25.86 -6.04 -46.87
N LEU A 27 25.02 -5.26 -46.20
CA LEU A 27 24.54 -3.99 -46.75
C LEU A 27 25.42 -2.84 -46.25
N SER A 28 26.37 -2.44 -47.09
CA SER A 28 27.12 -1.20 -46.91
C SER A 28 26.14 -0.01 -46.94
N LEU A 29 25.96 0.64 -45.79
CA LEU A 29 25.06 1.80 -45.60
C LEU A 29 25.54 3.09 -46.29
N SER A 30 26.47 3.02 -47.24
CA SER A 30 27.10 4.21 -47.82
C SER A 30 26.41 4.78 -49.08
N ARG A 31 25.32 4.18 -49.59
CA ARG A 31 24.68 4.66 -50.84
C ARG A 31 23.16 4.53 -50.91
N LEU A 32 22.43 4.98 -49.89
CA LEU A 32 20.98 5.19 -50.02
C LEU A 32 20.57 6.51 -49.36
N SER A 33 20.67 7.62 -50.11
CA SER A 33 19.93 8.84 -49.77
C SER A 33 18.45 8.64 -50.16
N LEU A 34 17.72 7.87 -49.36
CA LEU A 34 16.29 7.73 -49.53
C LEU A 34 15.62 9.02 -49.02
N HIS A 35 14.90 9.68 -49.92
CA HIS A 35 14.15 10.91 -49.62
C HIS A 35 13.17 10.63 -48.45
N PRO A 36 13.09 11.50 -47.42
CA PRO A 36 12.34 11.24 -46.18
C PRO A 36 10.86 10.90 -46.37
N LEU A 37 10.27 11.30 -47.50
CA LEU A 37 8.91 10.97 -47.88
C LEU A 37 8.73 9.47 -48.25
N LEU A 38 9.71 8.85 -48.90
CA LEU A 38 9.67 7.43 -49.26
C LEU A 38 9.78 6.53 -48.03
N TYR A 39 10.57 6.95 -47.03
CA TYR A 39 10.73 6.22 -45.77
C TYR A 39 9.43 6.20 -44.95
N SER A 40 8.73 7.34 -44.87
CA SER A 40 7.44 7.45 -44.18
C SER A 40 6.34 6.63 -44.86
N THR A 41 6.28 6.63 -46.20
CA THR A 41 5.30 5.83 -46.94
C THR A 41 5.54 4.32 -46.80
N CYS A 42 6.80 3.87 -46.79
CA CYS A 42 7.12 2.45 -46.61
C CYS A 42 6.77 1.95 -45.20
N ILE A 43 7.00 2.75 -44.16
CA ILE A 43 6.62 2.42 -42.77
C ILE A 43 5.09 2.40 -42.61
N GLY A 44 4.38 3.38 -43.17
CA GLY A 44 2.92 3.43 -43.11
C GLY A 44 2.26 2.21 -43.77
N LEU A 45 2.78 1.79 -44.93
CA LEU A 45 2.30 0.58 -45.62
C LEU A 45 2.62 -0.69 -44.83
N ALA A 46 3.81 -0.79 -44.23
CA ALA A 46 4.18 -1.94 -43.39
C ALA A 46 3.26 -2.06 -42.17
N ILE A 47 2.99 -0.97 -41.45
CA ILE A 47 2.10 -0.97 -40.28
C ILE A 47 0.67 -1.35 -40.68
N SER A 48 0.16 -0.80 -41.79
CA SER A 48 -1.19 -1.12 -42.29
C SER A 48 -1.32 -2.61 -42.65
N THR A 49 -0.31 -3.19 -43.31
CA THR A 49 -0.32 -4.62 -43.65
C THR A 49 -0.29 -5.51 -42.40
N ILE A 50 0.47 -5.13 -41.36
CA ILE A 50 0.51 -5.86 -40.08
C ILE A 50 -0.85 -5.82 -39.39
N SER A 51 -1.52 -4.66 -39.36
CA SER A 51 -2.85 -4.53 -38.75
C SER A 51 -3.92 -5.37 -39.46
N VAL A 52 -3.88 -5.45 -40.80
CA VAL A 52 -4.80 -6.28 -41.59
C VAL A 52 -4.53 -7.78 -41.37
N ILE A 53 -3.26 -8.17 -41.29
CA ILE A 53 -2.85 -9.55 -40.99
C ILE A 53 -3.31 -9.97 -39.59
N LEU A 54 -3.17 -9.10 -38.57
CA LEU A 54 -3.64 -9.38 -37.21
C LEU A 54 -5.16 -9.56 -37.12
N LEU A 55 -5.93 -8.78 -37.89
CA LEU A 55 -7.38 -8.95 -37.98
C LEU A 55 -7.79 -10.24 -38.74
N TRP A 56 -7.07 -10.61 -39.80
CA TRP A 56 -7.38 -11.80 -40.60
C TRP A 56 -7.04 -13.12 -39.90
N ILE A 57 -6.02 -13.14 -39.03
CA ILE A 57 -5.66 -14.33 -38.23
C ILE A 57 -6.55 -14.46 -36.97
N GLY A 58 -7.57 -13.61 -36.81
CA GLY A 58 -8.48 -13.65 -35.65
C GLY A 58 -7.79 -13.26 -34.34
N PHE A 59 -6.70 -12.49 -34.42
CA PHE A 59 -6.04 -11.91 -33.26
C PHE A 59 -6.89 -10.73 -32.77
N HIS A 60 -8.03 -11.03 -32.17
CA HIS A 60 -8.62 -10.10 -31.22
C HIS A 60 -7.58 -9.89 -30.12
N PRO A 61 -7.32 -8.64 -29.68
CA PRO A 61 -6.66 -8.42 -28.41
C PRO A 61 -7.59 -9.01 -27.36
N THR A 62 -7.41 -10.31 -27.10
CA THR A 62 -7.99 -10.97 -25.96
C THR A 62 -7.34 -10.23 -24.82
N VAL A 63 -8.11 -9.34 -24.18
CA VAL A 63 -7.74 -8.83 -22.87
C VAL A 63 -7.57 -10.10 -22.06
N TYR A 64 -6.32 -10.49 -21.85
CA TYR A 64 -6.02 -11.50 -20.87
C TYR A 64 -6.41 -10.82 -19.57
N GLU A 65 -7.65 -11.03 -19.13
CA GLU A 65 -7.97 -10.95 -17.72
C GLU A 65 -7.03 -11.96 -17.07
N LEU A 66 -5.87 -11.46 -16.64
CA LEU A 66 -5.07 -12.15 -15.66
C LEU A 66 -6.09 -12.52 -14.58
N PRO A 67 -6.22 -13.80 -14.19
CA PRO A 67 -7.04 -14.11 -13.06
C PRO A 67 -6.55 -13.18 -11.96
N VAL A 68 -7.44 -12.31 -11.48
CA VAL A 68 -7.19 -11.58 -10.25
C VAL A 68 -6.93 -12.71 -9.27
N LEU A 69 -5.67 -12.98 -8.99
CA LEU A 69 -5.25 -13.66 -7.78
C LEU A 69 -5.76 -12.69 -6.73
N SER A 70 -7.04 -12.84 -6.37
CA SER A 70 -7.55 -12.37 -5.12
C SER A 70 -6.51 -12.91 -4.17
N PRO A 71 -5.71 -12.05 -3.50
CA PRO A 71 -4.98 -12.56 -2.38
C PRO A 71 -6.08 -13.26 -1.59
N LYS A 72 -5.87 -14.53 -1.23
CA LYS A 72 -6.48 -14.97 0.01
C LYS A 72 -5.92 -14.00 1.02
N ILE A 73 -6.60 -12.87 1.20
CA ILE A 73 -6.48 -12.01 2.35
C ILE A 73 -6.80 -13.02 3.41
N SER A 74 -5.74 -13.58 4.00
CA SER A 74 -5.85 -14.21 5.29
C SER A 74 -6.43 -13.09 6.12
N LEU A 75 -7.75 -13.14 6.29
CA LEU A 75 -8.47 -12.26 7.20
C LEU A 75 -7.91 -12.65 8.56
N VAL A 76 -6.74 -12.10 8.91
CA VAL A 76 -6.33 -12.01 10.29
C VAL A 76 -7.54 -11.31 10.92
N PRO A 77 -8.33 -12.02 11.74
CA PRO A 77 -9.55 -11.43 12.24
C PRO A 77 -9.14 -10.16 12.96
N SER A 78 -9.70 -9.04 12.51
CA SER A 78 -9.46 -7.75 13.16
C SER A 78 -9.65 -7.96 14.67
N PRO A 79 -8.72 -7.50 15.53
CA PRO A 79 -8.73 -7.91 16.91
C PRO A 79 -10.08 -7.56 17.52
N LEU A 80 -10.71 -8.56 18.14
CA LEU A 80 -12.07 -8.41 18.65
C LEU A 80 -12.11 -7.31 19.73
N PRO A 81 -13.23 -6.57 19.83
CA PRO A 81 -13.43 -5.62 20.91
C PRO A 81 -13.17 -6.27 22.26
N ARG A 82 -12.46 -5.55 23.14
CA ARG A 82 -12.12 -6.00 24.49
C ARG A 82 -12.97 -5.26 25.51
N ARG A 83 -13.12 -5.84 26.70
CA ARG A 83 -13.64 -5.08 27.83
C ARG A 83 -12.60 -4.03 28.24
N PRO A 84 -12.97 -2.75 28.40
CA PRO A 84 -12.04 -1.74 28.87
C PRO A 84 -11.55 -2.07 30.28
N PRO A 85 -10.25 -1.89 30.59
CA PRO A 85 -9.75 -2.06 31.95
C PRO A 85 -10.34 -0.97 32.86
N PRO A 86 -10.37 -1.20 34.19
CA PRO A 86 -10.89 -0.21 35.13
C PRO A 86 -9.99 1.03 35.25
N ARG A 87 -8.68 0.88 35.00
CA ARG A 87 -7.68 1.95 35.02
C ARG A 87 -6.64 1.71 33.94
N PHE A 88 -6.00 2.79 33.51
CA PHE A 88 -4.86 2.79 32.60
C PHE A 88 -3.89 3.91 32.99
N PRO A 89 -3.03 3.69 34.00
CA PRO A 89 -2.17 4.75 34.53
C PRO A 89 -1.13 5.26 33.52
N PRO A 90 -0.67 6.51 33.64
CA PRO A 90 0.43 7.05 32.84
C PRO A 90 1.69 6.18 32.93
N GLY A 91 2.41 6.05 31.82
CA GLY A 91 3.64 5.26 31.74
C GLY A 91 3.42 3.74 31.77
N THR A 92 2.18 3.27 31.59
CA THR A 92 1.86 1.83 31.54
C THR A 92 1.33 1.43 30.17
N HIS A 93 1.47 0.14 29.81
CA HIS A 93 0.95 -0.40 28.56
C HIS A 93 0.13 -1.68 28.80
N LEU A 94 -0.79 -1.94 27.86
CA LEU A 94 -1.53 -3.18 27.78
C LEU A 94 -1.49 -3.76 26.36
N PRO A 95 -1.34 -5.10 26.21
CA PRO A 95 -1.06 -6.06 27.27
C PRO A 95 0.31 -5.80 27.95
N ARG A 96 0.52 -6.34 29.16
CA ARG A 96 1.78 -6.19 29.94
C ARG A 96 2.93 -7.04 29.38
N ILE A 97 3.16 -6.92 28.09
CA ILE A 97 4.27 -7.51 27.33
C ILE A 97 4.81 -6.43 26.38
N PRO A 98 6.05 -6.56 25.89
CA PRO A 98 6.62 -5.61 24.94
C PRO A 98 5.79 -5.51 23.66
N GLU A 99 5.77 -4.33 23.05
CA GLU A 99 5.09 -4.06 21.77
C GLU A 99 5.47 -5.09 20.69
N THR A 100 6.76 -5.36 20.54
CA THR A 100 7.28 -6.33 19.56
C THR A 100 6.73 -7.74 19.74
N ARG A 101 6.26 -8.10 20.94
CA ARG A 101 5.59 -9.38 21.22
C ARG A 101 4.07 -9.29 21.05
N ALA A 102 3.49 -8.14 21.38
CA ALA A 102 2.06 -7.90 21.24
C ALA A 102 1.67 -7.69 19.78
N SER A 103 2.25 -6.69 19.13
CA SER A 103 1.99 -6.29 17.74
C SER A 103 2.91 -7.00 16.75
N GLY A 104 4.04 -7.55 17.17
CA GLY A 104 5.06 -8.11 16.27
C GLY A 104 6.11 -7.07 15.89
N PRO A 105 7.34 -7.48 15.52
CA PRO A 105 8.42 -6.55 15.22
C PRO A 105 8.18 -5.76 13.92
N LEU A 106 8.97 -4.71 13.75
CA LEU A 106 9.21 -4.06 12.45
C LEU A 106 9.90 -5.06 11.52
N ASP A 107 9.45 -5.14 10.27
CA ASP A 107 9.95 -5.99 9.19
C ASP A 107 9.78 -5.29 7.82
N LEU A 108 10.48 -4.16 7.66
CA LEU A 108 10.51 -3.39 6.41
C LEU A 108 10.78 -4.21 5.14
N PRO A 109 11.59 -5.29 5.13
CA PRO A 109 11.81 -6.09 3.92
C PRO A 109 10.55 -6.69 3.28
N THR A 110 9.48 -6.91 4.05
CA THR A 110 8.21 -7.45 3.52
C THR A 110 7.09 -6.42 3.44
N PHE A 111 7.30 -5.24 4.01
CA PHE A 111 6.36 -4.12 3.95
C PHE A 111 6.39 -3.48 2.56
N CYS A 112 5.22 -3.34 1.94
CA CYS A 112 5.06 -2.66 0.66
C CYS A 112 4.02 -1.53 0.82
N PRO A 113 4.45 -0.26 0.90
CA PRO A 113 3.54 0.87 1.13
C PRO A 113 2.33 0.89 0.20
N GLU A 114 2.52 0.54 -1.07
CA GLU A 114 1.47 0.55 -2.10
C GLU A 114 0.36 -0.47 -1.86
N TYR A 115 0.67 -1.58 -1.18
CA TYR A 115 -0.31 -2.62 -0.87
C TYR A 115 -0.81 -2.55 0.56
N ASP A 116 0.06 -2.21 1.50
CA ASP A 116 -0.18 -2.33 2.93
C ASP A 116 -0.81 -1.08 3.54
N LEU A 117 -0.47 0.10 3.03
CA LEU A 117 -1.06 1.34 3.48
C LEU A 117 -2.37 1.63 2.75
N VAL A 118 -3.29 2.21 3.50
CA VAL A 118 -4.53 2.78 3.00
C VAL A 118 -4.63 4.20 3.53
N ARG A 119 -5.17 5.10 2.71
CA ARG A 119 -5.60 6.40 3.19
C ARG A 119 -6.92 6.23 3.93
N PHE A 120 -7.01 6.77 5.14
CA PHE A 120 -8.21 6.78 5.95
C PHE A 120 -8.53 8.20 6.42
N ASP A 121 -9.73 8.66 6.06
CA ASP A 121 -10.24 9.97 6.43
C ASP A 121 -11.56 9.78 7.20
N ASP A 122 -11.73 10.51 8.30
CA ASP A 122 -12.99 10.61 9.04
C ASP A 122 -13.18 12.06 9.51
N PRO A 123 -14.30 12.73 9.17
CA PRO A 123 -14.49 14.15 9.48
C PRO A 123 -14.65 14.45 10.97
N ARG A 124 -14.79 13.42 11.82
CA ARG A 124 -14.86 13.55 13.28
C ARG A 124 -13.47 13.58 13.94
N VAL A 125 -12.42 13.32 13.18
CA VAL A 125 -11.03 13.25 13.67
C VAL A 125 -10.30 14.51 13.24
N TRP A 126 -9.51 15.05 14.15
CA TRP A 126 -8.52 16.08 13.84
C TRP A 126 -7.19 15.41 13.51
N TRP A 127 -6.54 15.80 12.43
CA TRP A 127 -5.31 15.20 11.91
C TRP A 127 -4.20 16.24 11.96
N GLU A 128 -3.08 15.96 12.64
CA GLU A 128 -1.99 16.94 12.77
C GLU A 128 -1.42 17.35 11.40
N SER A 129 -1.24 16.41 10.48
CA SER A 129 -0.76 16.68 9.11
C SER A 129 -1.64 17.64 8.30
N ASP A 130 -2.90 17.87 8.67
CA ASP A 130 -3.77 18.86 8.02
C ASP A 130 -3.49 20.30 8.50
N HIS A 131 -2.70 20.45 9.57
CA HIS A 131 -2.52 21.69 10.32
C HIS A 131 -1.06 22.11 10.52
N ASP A 132 -0.11 21.29 10.09
CA ASP A 132 1.28 21.68 9.99
C ASP A 132 1.67 21.95 8.52
N SER A 133 2.84 22.55 8.31
CA SER A 133 3.28 22.94 6.97
C SER A 133 4.74 22.58 6.73
N SER A 134 5.32 21.73 7.58
CA SER A 134 6.77 21.63 7.77
C SER A 134 7.40 20.32 7.34
N ASP A 135 6.63 19.29 7.03
CA ASP A 135 7.20 18.07 6.49
C ASP A 135 6.29 17.34 5.49
N ASN A 136 6.66 16.11 5.16
CA ASN A 136 5.98 15.25 4.19
C ASN A 136 5.20 14.13 4.88
N GLU A 137 4.82 14.34 6.15
CA GLU A 137 3.92 13.46 6.88
C GLU A 137 2.51 13.49 6.27
N ASP A 138 1.85 12.34 6.33
CA ASP A 138 0.45 12.19 5.96
C ASP A 138 -0.17 11.21 6.95
N ASP A 139 -0.75 11.74 8.03
CA ASP A 139 -1.30 10.96 9.14
C ASP A 139 -2.53 10.13 8.74
N HIS A 140 -3.06 10.39 7.56
CA HIS A 140 -4.13 9.61 6.97
C HIS A 140 -3.63 8.28 6.40
N LEU A 141 -2.33 8.14 6.13
CA LEU A 141 -1.75 6.89 5.67
C LEU A 141 -1.50 5.96 6.86
N MET A 142 -2.09 4.77 6.81
CA MET A 142 -1.93 3.77 7.85
C MET A 142 -2.06 2.36 7.29
N HIS A 143 -1.49 1.39 7.99
CA HIS A 143 -1.63 -0.01 7.63
C HIS A 143 -3.10 -0.41 7.68
N ARG A 144 -3.56 -1.18 6.68
CA ARG A 144 -4.97 -1.60 6.56
C ARG A 144 -5.60 -2.21 7.83
N ASN A 145 -4.78 -2.84 8.68
CA ASN A 145 -5.23 -3.45 9.94
C ASN A 145 -5.46 -2.44 11.08
N LEU A 146 -4.93 -1.22 10.96
CA LEU A 146 -5.12 -0.14 11.94
C LEU A 146 -6.52 0.48 11.79
N VAL A 147 -7.08 0.47 10.58
CA VAL A 147 -8.38 1.10 10.28
C VAL A 147 -9.53 0.55 11.13
N PRO A 148 -9.75 -0.77 11.28
CA PRO A 148 -10.89 -1.24 12.06
C PRO A 148 -10.87 -0.86 13.55
N PRO A 149 -9.77 -1.01 14.33
CA PRO A 149 -9.75 -0.54 15.71
C PRO A 149 -9.83 0.99 15.79
N LEU A 150 -9.24 1.74 14.86
CA LEU A 150 -9.38 3.20 14.84
C LEU A 150 -10.84 3.63 14.65
N LYS A 151 -11.58 3.02 13.71
CA LYS A 151 -13.02 3.28 13.53
C LYS A 151 -13.83 3.05 14.82
N ARG A 152 -13.58 1.94 15.51
CA ARG A 152 -14.24 1.64 16.80
C ARG A 152 -13.84 2.62 17.89
N LEU A 153 -12.60 3.09 17.90
CA LEU A 153 -12.14 4.10 18.84
C LEU A 153 -12.86 5.43 18.61
N ILE A 154 -13.00 5.87 17.37
CA ILE A 154 -13.74 7.09 17.01
C ILE A 154 -15.18 7.00 17.54
N GLU A 155 -15.87 5.88 17.31
CA GLU A 155 -17.23 5.64 17.83
C GLU A 155 -17.30 5.71 19.36
N LEU A 156 -16.31 5.13 20.06
CA LEU A 156 -16.25 5.18 21.52
C LEU A 156 -15.99 6.61 22.02
N VAL A 157 -15.01 7.30 21.46
CA VAL A 157 -14.65 8.66 21.86
C VAL A 157 -15.84 9.60 21.67
N GLU A 158 -16.49 9.57 20.51
CA GLU A 158 -17.69 10.37 20.22
C GLU A 158 -18.84 10.05 21.18
N LYS A 159 -19.10 8.75 21.43
CA LYS A 159 -20.15 8.30 22.36
C LYS A 159 -19.97 8.87 23.78
N TYR A 160 -18.74 9.06 24.22
CA TYR A 160 -18.43 9.60 25.55
C TYR A 160 -18.14 11.11 25.53
N GLY A 161 -18.43 11.81 24.42
CA GLY A 161 -18.34 13.26 24.30
C GLY A 161 -16.92 13.79 24.10
N GLY A 162 -15.99 12.94 23.67
CA GLY A 162 -14.64 13.35 23.28
C GLY A 162 -14.52 13.65 21.78
N HIS A 163 -13.41 14.26 21.42
CA HIS A 163 -12.99 14.51 20.04
C HIS A 163 -11.59 13.93 19.86
N LEU A 164 -11.46 12.92 19.00
CA LEU A 164 -10.18 12.23 18.75
C LEU A 164 -9.25 13.12 17.93
N GLU A 165 -7.97 13.08 18.24
CA GLU A 165 -6.93 13.82 17.54
C GLU A 165 -5.76 12.86 17.25
N VAL A 166 -5.41 12.70 15.98
CA VAL A 166 -4.26 11.92 15.52
C VAL A 166 -3.09 12.88 15.39
N GLN A 167 -2.00 12.56 16.08
CA GLN A 167 -0.77 13.36 16.08
C GLN A 167 0.27 12.76 15.10
N ASP A 168 0.38 11.44 15.03
CA ASP A 168 1.35 10.79 14.13
C ASP A 168 0.83 9.39 13.76
N ALA A 169 0.94 8.99 12.49
CA ALA A 169 0.62 7.63 12.04
C ALA A 169 1.74 6.98 11.21
N TYR A 170 1.71 7.11 9.87
CA TYR A 170 2.74 6.54 9.01
C TYR A 170 3.90 7.52 8.82
N ARG A 171 5.04 7.20 9.45
CA ARG A 171 6.25 8.00 9.37
C ARG A 171 7.47 7.12 9.00
N PRO A 172 7.89 7.09 7.72
CA PRO A 172 8.97 6.21 7.26
C PRO A 172 10.37 6.61 7.77
N SER A 173 10.55 7.87 8.14
CA SER A 173 11.84 8.40 8.62
C SER A 173 11.65 9.51 9.65
N GLY A 174 12.70 9.83 10.41
CA GLY A 174 12.70 10.98 11.32
C GLY A 174 12.64 10.60 12.80
N VAL A 175 11.67 11.19 13.50
CA VAL A 175 11.60 11.35 14.98
C VAL A 175 11.50 10.06 15.79
N HIS A 176 11.05 8.99 15.16
CA HIS A 176 10.83 7.70 15.81
C HIS A 176 12.08 6.85 15.93
N SER A 177 12.06 5.92 16.90
CA SER A 177 13.13 4.94 17.05
C SER A 177 13.34 4.12 15.76
N PRO A 178 14.56 3.59 15.51
CA PRO A 178 14.83 2.77 14.33
C PRO A 178 13.92 1.55 14.15
N ARG A 179 13.29 1.08 15.23
CA ARG A 179 12.41 -0.10 15.27
C ARG A 179 10.92 0.23 15.45
N SER A 180 10.54 1.51 15.34
CA SER A 180 9.16 1.96 15.55
C SER A 180 8.21 1.43 14.48
N LEU A 181 7.01 1.01 14.89
CA LEU A 181 5.94 0.55 14.00
C LEU A 181 5.27 1.66 13.19
N HIS A 182 5.50 2.94 13.51
CA HIS A 182 5.10 4.08 12.67
C HIS A 182 5.69 3.97 11.25
N LYS A 183 6.87 3.34 11.12
CA LYS A 183 7.54 3.13 9.83
C LYS A 183 6.83 2.16 8.89
N GLU A 184 5.79 1.47 9.38
CA GLU A 184 4.91 0.59 8.59
C GLU A 184 3.45 1.06 8.62
N GLY A 185 3.18 2.22 9.24
CA GLY A 185 1.82 2.72 9.47
C GLY A 185 1.03 1.83 10.42
N ARG A 186 1.70 1.01 11.23
CA ARG A 186 1.08 0.06 12.17
C ARG A 186 0.95 0.61 13.58
N ALA A 187 1.44 1.82 13.82
CA ALA A 187 1.25 2.54 15.05
C ALA A 187 0.60 3.90 14.76
N VAL A 188 -0.01 4.46 15.80
CA VAL A 188 -0.62 5.79 15.80
C VAL A 188 -0.50 6.40 17.19
N ASP A 189 -0.14 7.68 17.24
CA ASP A 189 -0.09 8.48 18.45
C ASP A 189 -1.33 9.38 18.53
N LEU A 190 -2.03 9.28 19.66
CA LEU A 190 -3.37 9.84 19.82
C LEU A 190 -3.47 10.77 21.04
N THR A 191 -4.17 11.87 20.86
CA THR A 191 -4.70 12.70 21.95
C THR A 191 -6.22 12.81 21.81
N CYS A 192 -6.86 13.47 22.76
CA CYS A 192 -8.30 13.68 22.73
C CYS A 192 -8.67 14.95 23.49
N ARG A 193 -9.59 15.74 22.93
CA ARG A 193 -10.28 16.80 23.68
C ARG A 193 -11.54 16.23 24.33
N GLY A 194 -11.89 16.72 25.51
CA GLY A 194 -13.11 16.33 26.24
C GLY A 194 -13.01 15.02 27.04
N LEU A 195 -11.96 14.21 26.87
CA LEU A 195 -11.69 13.01 27.65
C LEU A 195 -10.26 13.03 28.21
N SER A 196 -10.03 12.30 29.29
CA SER A 196 -8.68 12.08 29.81
C SER A 196 -7.88 11.12 28.92
N LEU A 197 -6.55 11.23 28.91
CA LEU A 197 -5.69 10.26 28.22
C LEU A 197 -5.83 8.85 28.81
N GLU A 198 -6.14 8.72 30.11
CA GLU A 198 -6.46 7.43 30.71
C GLU A 198 -7.74 6.82 30.10
N ASP A 199 -8.80 7.61 29.92
CA ASP A 199 -10.02 7.12 29.26
C ASP A 199 -9.77 6.78 27.79
N LEU A 200 -9.00 7.60 27.08
CA LEU A 200 -8.58 7.34 25.70
C LEU A 200 -7.83 6.00 25.59
N ALA A 201 -6.85 5.74 26.46
CA ALA A 201 -6.09 4.49 26.47
C ALA A 201 -6.98 3.27 26.79
N ARG A 202 -7.94 3.42 27.72
CA ARG A 202 -8.94 2.37 28.03
C ARG A 202 -9.82 2.07 26.82
N PHE A 203 -10.26 3.10 26.10
CA PHE A 203 -11.08 2.95 24.89
C PHE A 203 -10.28 2.38 23.73
N ALA A 204 -9.02 2.78 23.53
CA ALA A 204 -8.15 2.18 22.52
C ALA A 204 -7.96 0.69 22.78
N TYR A 205 -7.69 0.30 24.03
CA TYR A 205 -7.57 -1.12 24.37
C TYR A 205 -8.89 -1.88 24.12
N ALA A 206 -10.04 -1.27 24.44
CA ALA A 206 -11.37 -1.83 24.17
C ALA A 206 -11.70 -1.89 22.68
N ALA A 207 -11.22 -0.94 21.89
CA ALA A 207 -11.38 -0.88 20.44
C ALA A 207 -10.56 -1.97 19.73
N GLY A 208 -9.65 -2.64 20.43
CA GLY A 208 -8.93 -3.80 19.90
C GLY A 208 -7.59 -3.44 19.25
N PHE A 209 -6.92 -2.38 19.67
CA PHE A 209 -5.50 -2.23 19.37
C PHE A 209 -4.71 -3.38 20.04
N ASP A 210 -3.72 -3.94 19.35
CA ASP A 210 -2.97 -5.09 19.85
C ASP A 210 -2.05 -4.72 21.00
N TRP A 211 -1.53 -3.49 20.97
CA TRP A 211 -0.77 -2.88 22.05
C TRP A 211 -1.19 -1.42 22.21
N VAL A 212 -1.34 -0.97 23.45
CA VAL A 212 -1.67 0.40 23.81
C VAL A 212 -0.72 0.82 24.92
N TYR A 213 -0.15 2.01 24.81
CA TYR A 213 0.75 2.60 25.78
C TYR A 213 0.30 4.02 26.07
N TYR A 214 0.10 4.33 27.36
CA TYR A 214 -0.04 5.71 27.77
C TYR A 214 1.39 6.26 27.96
N GLU A 215 1.89 6.88 26.91
CA GLU A 215 3.19 7.53 26.90
C GLU A 215 3.09 8.85 27.67
N SER A 216 3.86 8.99 28.75
CA SER A 216 3.86 10.18 29.59
C SER A 216 5.27 10.55 30.03
N GLY A 217 5.56 11.84 30.06
CA GLY A 217 6.85 12.39 30.48
C GLY A 217 7.97 12.30 29.41
N GLY A 218 7.62 12.04 28.15
CA GLY A 218 8.54 12.04 27.01
C GLY A 218 8.78 13.44 26.41
N ARG A 219 9.72 13.56 25.47
CA ARG A 219 9.98 14.83 24.76
C ARG A 219 8.81 15.24 23.84
N GLY A 220 8.01 14.29 23.37
CA GLY A 220 6.84 14.51 22.51
C GLY A 220 5.56 14.86 23.26
N GLY A 221 5.62 15.08 24.59
CA GLY A 221 4.43 15.29 25.41
C GLY A 221 3.65 14.00 25.69
N ASP A 222 2.55 14.15 26.41
CA ASP A 222 1.73 13.02 26.86
C ASP A 222 0.70 12.66 25.77
N HIS A 223 0.66 11.39 25.38
CA HIS A 223 -0.24 10.86 24.36
C HIS A 223 -0.49 9.37 24.57
N VAL A 224 -1.42 8.80 23.80
CA VAL A 224 -1.71 7.37 23.78
C VAL A 224 -1.17 6.78 22.48
N HIS A 225 -0.09 6.03 22.60
CA HIS A 225 0.48 5.26 21.51
C HIS A 225 -0.28 3.93 21.35
N CYS A 226 -0.71 3.62 20.13
CA CYS A 226 -1.44 2.39 19.82
C CYS A 226 -0.83 1.68 18.63
N SER A 227 -0.73 0.35 18.65
CA SER A 227 -0.25 -0.40 17.49
C SER A 227 -0.99 -1.72 17.24
N VAL A 228 -0.84 -2.22 16.02
CA VAL A 228 -1.53 -3.42 15.51
C VAL A 228 -0.56 -4.44 14.91
N ARG A 229 -1.01 -5.69 14.88
CA ARG A 229 -0.41 -6.76 14.08
C ARG A 229 -0.63 -6.54 12.59
N ARG A 230 0.27 -7.13 11.81
CA ARG A 230 0.07 -7.37 10.37
C ARG A 230 -0.93 -8.48 10.11
#